data_AF-A0A7K4L9T8-F1
#
_entry.id   AF-A0A7K4L9T8-F1
#
_cell.length_a   1.000
_cell.length_b   1.000
_cell.length_c   1.000
_cell.angle_alpha   90.00
_cell.angle_beta   90.00
_cell.angle_gamma   90.00
#
_symmetry.space_group_name_H-M   'P 1'
#
loop_
_entity.id
_entity.type
_entity.pdbx_description
1 polymer ?
#
loop_
_entity_poly.entity_id
_entity_poly.type
_entity_poly.pdbx_seq_one_letter_code
_entity_poly.pdbx_strand_id
1 'polypeptide(L)' 'EKYMEFDLNNQGEIDLMSVKRMMEKMGAPKTHLELKKMISEVTGGVSETISYQDFVNVMLGKRSAVLKL' A
#
# COMPACT_ATOMS: atom_id res chain seq x y z
N GLU A 1 8.14 -12.47 2.01
CA GLU A 1 8.86 -11.57 2.93
C GLU A 1 8.45 -10.11 2.74
N LYS A 2 8.64 -9.51 1.55
CA LYS A 2 8.31 -8.09 1.29
C LYS A 2 6.88 -7.63 1.67
N TYR A 3 5.84 -8.45 1.48
CA TYR A 3 4.47 -8.11 1.92
C TYR A 3 4.34 -7.98 3.45
N MET A 4 5.00 -8.87 4.20
CA MET A 4 4.97 -8.84 5.67
C MET A 4 5.72 -7.64 6.24
N GLU A 5 6.67 -7.08 5.49
CA GLU A 5 7.31 -5.80 5.85
C GLU A 5 6.33 -4.62 5.77
N PHE A 6 5.25 -4.76 4.99
CA PHE A 6 4.18 -3.77 4.85
C PHE A 6 2.99 -4.04 5.75
N ASP A 7 2.70 -5.30 6.10
CA ASP A 7 1.67 -5.66 7.08
C ASP A 7 2.17 -5.43 8.51
N LEU A 8 2.17 -4.16 8.92
CA LEU A 8 2.77 -3.72 10.20
C LEU A 8 1.89 -3.99 11.42
N ASN A 9 0.63 -4.36 11.22
CA ASN A 9 -0.32 -4.72 12.27
C ASN A 9 -0.54 -6.24 12.36
N ASN A 10 0.03 -7.02 11.44
CA ASN A 10 -0.03 -8.47 11.35
C ASN A 10 -1.48 -8.99 11.27
N GLN A 11 -2.36 -8.21 10.61
CA GLN A 11 -3.77 -8.55 10.38
C GLN A 11 -3.98 -9.22 9.00
N GLY A 12 -2.93 -9.37 8.20
CA GLY A 12 -2.98 -9.94 6.85
C GLY A 12 -3.34 -8.93 5.77
N GLU A 13 -3.53 -7.65 6.14
CA GLU A 13 -3.91 -6.56 5.23
C GLU A 13 -3.10 -5.30 5.52
N ILE A 14 -2.73 -4.57 4.45
CA ILE A 14 -2.01 -3.29 4.60
C ILE A 14 -3.06 -2.18 4.71
N ASP A 15 -3.24 -1.68 5.92
CA ASP A 15 -4.13 -0.56 6.23
C ASP A 15 -3.48 0.82 5.97
N LEU A 16 -4.27 1.88 6.10
CA LEU A 16 -3.82 3.25 5.91
C LEU A 16 -2.63 3.63 6.81
N MET A 17 -2.60 3.12 8.04
CA MET A 17 -1.52 3.39 8.99
C MET A 17 -0.23 2.68 8.60
N SER A 18 -0.35 1.49 8.03
CA SER A 18 0.75 0.71 7.51
C SER A 18 1.38 1.39 6.29
N VAL A 19 0.56 1.88 5.35
CA VAL A 19 1.03 2.70 4.23
C VAL A 19 1.68 4.00 4.72
N LYS A 20 1.09 4.67 5.72
CA LYS A 20 1.67 5.88 6.32
C LYS A 20 3.08 5.63 6.85
N ARG A 21 3.22 4.62 7.72
CA ARG A 21 4.50 4.29 8.36
C ARG A 21 5.55 3.82 7.37
N MET A 22 5.14 3.15 6.30
CA MET A 22 6.01 2.80 5.17
C MET A 22 6.54 4.07 4.48
N MET A 23 5.67 5.00 4.10
CA MET A 23 6.07 6.25 3.43
C MET A 23 7.00 7.10 4.30
N GLU A 24 6.76 7.14 5.62
CA GLU A 24 7.65 7.79 6.59
C GLU A 24 9.03 7.11 6.65
N LYS A 25 9.09 5.77 6.72
CA LYS A 25 10.35 5.01 6.72
C LYS A 25 11.19 5.22 5.45
N MET A 26 10.53 5.46 4.33
CA MET A 26 11.19 5.74 3.05
C MET A 26 11.60 7.21 2.87
N GLY A 27 11.35 8.07 3.87
CA GLY A 27 11.67 9.49 3.80
C GLY A 27 10.76 10.30 2.86
N ALA A 28 9.59 9.75 2.50
CA ALA A 28 8.64 10.39 1.59
C ALA A 28 7.25 10.51 2.25
N PRO A 29 7.11 11.24 3.38
CA PRO A 29 5.84 11.35 4.09
C PRO A 29 4.74 11.91 3.17
N LYS A 30 3.54 11.38 3.33
CA LYS A 30 2.36 11.75 2.54
C LYS A 30 1.23 12.23 3.43
N THR A 31 0.39 13.09 2.89
CA THR A 31 -0.85 13.50 3.55
C THR A 31 -1.84 12.34 3.64
N HIS A 32 -2.78 12.41 4.58
CA HIS A 32 -3.86 11.43 4.71
C HIS A 32 -4.64 11.23 3.41
N LEU A 33 -4.87 12.31 2.67
CA LEU A 33 -5.58 12.27 1.39
C LEU A 33 -4.78 11.55 0.30
N GLU A 34 -3.46 11.80 0.21
CA GLU A 34 -2.59 11.09 -0.73
C GLU A 34 -2.52 9.59 -0.40
N LEU A 35 -2.41 9.23 0.88
CA LEU A 35 -2.41 7.83 1.31
C LEU A 35 -3.70 7.10 0.93
N LYS A 36 -4.86 7.75 1.12
CA LYS A 36 -6.16 7.20 0.69
C LYS A 36 -6.23 7.01 -0.83
N LYS A 37 -5.72 7.97 -1.60
CA LYS A 37 -5.64 7.84 -3.07
C LYS A 37 -4.76 6.68 -3.48
N MET A 38 -3.60 6.51 -2.86
CA MET A 38 -2.70 5.38 -3.14
C MET A 38 -3.39 4.04 -2.91
N ILE A 39 -4.10 3.87 -1.79
CA ILE A 39 -4.84 2.64 -1.51
C ILE A 39 -5.93 2.43 -2.56
N SER A 40 -6.72 3.46 -2.85
CA SER A 40 -7.78 3.40 -3.86
C SER A 40 -7.26 3.04 -5.25
N GLU A 41 -6.10 3.56 -5.65
CA GLU A 41 -5.46 3.21 -6.92
C GLU A 41 -5.02 1.74 -6.98
N VAL A 42 -4.53 1.21 -5.85
CA VAL A 42 -4.05 -0.18 -5.73
C VAL A 42 -5.22 -1.16 -5.74
N THR A 43 -6.27 -0.87 -4.97
CA THR A 43 -7.44 -1.74 -4.85
C THR A 43 -8.41 -1.56 -6.01
N GLY A 44 -8.25 -0.53 -6.84
CA GLY A 44 -9.27 -0.15 -7.83
C GLY A 44 -10.52 0.46 -7.18
N GLY A 45 -10.40 0.97 -5.96
CA GLY A 45 -11.47 1.63 -5.22
C GLY A 45 -12.49 0.69 -4.57
N VAL A 46 -12.26 -0.62 -4.59
CA VAL A 46 -13.18 -1.59 -3.96
C VAL A 46 -12.86 -1.86 -2.49
N SER A 47 -11.68 -1.48 -2.00
CA SER A 47 -11.28 -1.66 -0.60
C SER A 47 -10.53 -0.45 -0.04
N GLU A 48 -10.65 -0.25 1.28
CA GLU A 48 -9.88 0.72 2.07
C GLU A 48 -8.57 0.13 2.64
N THR A 49 -8.30 -1.15 2.37
CA THR A 49 -7.08 -1.88 2.72
C THR A 49 -6.54 -2.61 1.49
N ILE A 50 -5.22 -2.86 1.46
CA ILE A 50 -4.57 -3.59 0.36
C ILE A 50 -4.40 -5.03 0.79
N SER A 51 -5.02 -5.96 0.05
CA SER A 51 -4.82 -7.39 0.24
C SER A 51 -3.50 -7.87 -0.38
N TYR A 52 -3.09 -9.09 -0.04
CA TYR A 52 -1.93 -9.72 -0.69
C TYR A 52 -2.09 -9.80 -2.22
N GLN A 53 -3.30 -10.07 -2.69
CA GLN A 53 -3.58 -10.13 -4.13
C GLN A 53 -3.41 -8.76 -4.79
N ASP A 54 -3.92 -7.69 -4.19
CA ASP A 54 -3.76 -6.33 -4.70
C ASP A 54 -2.29 -5.92 -4.76
N PHE A 55 -1.54 -6.26 -3.71
CA PHE A 55 -0.10 -6.03 -3.63
C PHE A 55 0.67 -6.74 -4.75
N VAL A 56 0.39 -8.04 -4.98
CA VAL A 56 1.02 -8.82 -6.04
C VAL A 56 0.64 -8.27 -7.43
N ASN A 57 -0.62 -7.92 -7.64
CA ASN A 57 -1.09 -7.32 -8.89
C ASN A 57 -0.37 -6.01 -9.21
N VAL A 58 -0.09 -5.20 -8.19
CA VAL A 58 0.69 -3.98 -8.32
C VAL A 58 2.17 -4.26 -8.57
N MET A 59 2.79 -5.18 -7.83
CA MET A 59 4.21 -5.49 -7.96
C MET A 59 4.55 -6.16 -9.32
N LEU A 60 3.67 -7.03 -9.82
CA LEU A 60 3.88 -7.80 -11.05
C LEU A 60 3.23 -7.17 -12.29
N GLY A 61 2.23 -6.32 -12.12
CA GLY A 61 1.48 -5.71 -13.22
C GLY A 61 2.31 -4.73 -14.05
N LYS A 62 1.84 -4.32 -15.23
CA LYS A 62 2.53 -3.30 -16.06
C LYS A 62 2.29 -1.85 -15.60
N ARG A 63 1.34 -1.62 -14.70
CA ARG A 63 1.00 -0.29 -14.19
C ARG A 63 2.11 0.24 -13.28
N SER A 64 2.52 1.48 -13.47
CA SER A 64 3.41 2.18 -12.54
C SER A 64 2.57 2.60 -11.33
N ALA A 65 2.46 1.75 -10.33
CA ALA A 65 1.79 2.13 -9.08
C ALA A 65 2.76 2.96 -8.24
N VAL A 66 2.24 3.87 -7.42
CA VAL A 66 3.05 4.64 -6.45
C VAL A 66 3.88 3.73 -5.53
N LEU A 67 3.43 2.48 -5.32
CA LEU A 67 4.13 1.47 -4.52
C LEU A 67 5.25 0.73 -5.26
N LYS A 68 5.38 0.90 -6.58
CA LYS A 68 6.51 0.33 -7.32
C LYS A 68 7.76 1.16 -7.06
N LEU A 69 8.56 0.66 -6.14
CA LEU A 69 9.92 1.08 -5.85
C LEU A 69 10.91 0.20 -6.59
#